data_AF-X1S4S3-F1
#
_entry.id   AF-X1S4S3-F1
#
_cell.length_a   1.000
_cell.length_b   1.000
_cell.length_c   1.000
_cell.angle_alpha   90.00
_cell.angle_beta   90.00
_cell.angle_gamma   90.00
#
_symmetry.space_group_name_H-M   'P 1'
#
loop_
_entity.id
_entity.type
_entity.pdbx_description
1 polymer ?
#
loop_
_entity_poly.entity_id
_entity_poly.type
_entity_poly.pdbx_seq_one_letter_code
_entity_poly.pdbx_strand_id
1 'polypeptide(L)'
;MRIKLGQTLSSHIIPPNQRKKSRYLNIDSISKWATKALSLIESKRNQKEDKSVIENLHWLKEYRRFVEELSMINETICQIEKIVKHNGISKSSIKKCNNLCDNLINSKGEFLRARLKEYFNTISEKLSNHRNILCTSDIIESAFGKYKSYLSNNPMACLTNLSLCIAAFTGNLTDNEVKEALEAVKVKDIKKWTEENIGTSLLSKRRRALVA
;
A
#
# COMPACT_ATOMS: atom_id res chain seq x y z
N MET A 1 -24.82 -8.65 -0.80
CA MET A 1 -24.89 -7.99 0.53
C MET A 1 -24.99 -6.46 0.42
N ARG A 2 -23.98 -5.74 -0.09
CA ARG A 2 -23.99 -4.25 -0.14
C ARG A 2 -25.21 -3.63 -0.85
N ILE A 3 -25.59 -4.14 -2.04
CA ILE A 3 -26.78 -3.67 -2.78
C ILE A 3 -28.07 -3.96 -1.99
N LYS A 4 -28.13 -5.12 -1.32
CA LYS A 4 -29.31 -5.58 -0.56
C LYS A 4 -29.50 -4.83 0.76
N LEU A 5 -28.42 -4.48 1.45
CA LEU A 5 -28.46 -3.90 2.81
C LEU A 5 -28.18 -2.39 2.86
N GLY A 6 -27.78 -1.77 1.74
CA GLY A 6 -27.27 -0.40 1.71
C GLY A 6 -28.24 0.66 2.23
N GLN A 7 -29.55 0.40 2.14
CA GLN A 7 -30.62 1.30 2.58
C GLN A 7 -31.53 0.64 3.63
N THR A 8 -31.00 -0.31 4.41
CA THR A 8 -31.74 -0.95 5.50
C THR A 8 -31.14 -0.63 6.86
N LEU A 9 -31.86 -0.97 7.94
CA LEU A 9 -31.37 -0.86 9.33
C LEU A 9 -30.07 -1.68 9.54
N SER A 10 -29.86 -2.73 8.75
CA SER A 10 -28.65 -3.56 8.75
C SER A 10 -27.51 -3.03 7.85
N SER A 11 -27.56 -1.77 7.41
CA SER A 11 -26.49 -1.17 6.59
C SER A 11 -25.13 -1.11 7.30
N HIS A 12 -25.13 -1.05 8.64
CA HIS A 12 -23.93 -0.96 9.47
C HIS A 12 -23.04 -2.23 9.45
N ILE A 13 -23.58 -3.39 9.06
CA ILE A 13 -22.81 -4.66 8.97
C ILE A 13 -22.18 -4.92 7.60
N ILE A 14 -22.33 -4.00 6.64
CA ILE A 14 -21.83 -4.19 5.27
C ILE A 14 -20.29 -4.29 5.27
N PRO A 15 -19.69 -5.28 4.57
CA PRO A 15 -18.24 -5.44 4.49
C PRO A 15 -17.55 -4.24 3.85
N PRO A 16 -16.30 -3.92 4.20
CA PRO A 16 -15.55 -2.82 3.61
C PRO A 16 -15.46 -2.95 2.08
N ASN A 17 -15.44 -1.81 1.39
CA ASN A 17 -15.44 -1.80 -0.06
C ASN A 17 -14.05 -2.19 -0.59
N GLN A 18 -14.00 -3.16 -1.50
CA GLN A 18 -12.73 -3.66 -2.05
C GLN A 18 -12.42 -2.99 -3.38
N ARG A 19 -11.18 -2.50 -3.54
CA ARG A 19 -10.71 -1.92 -4.81
C ARG A 19 -10.52 -3.03 -5.83
N LYS A 20 -11.09 -2.88 -7.04
CA LYS A 20 -11.00 -3.90 -8.10
C LYS A 20 -9.55 -4.27 -8.46
N LYS A 21 -8.66 -3.28 -8.62
CA LYS A 21 -7.27 -3.48 -9.06
C LYS A 21 -6.31 -3.92 -7.94
N SER A 22 -6.64 -3.68 -6.67
CA SER A 22 -5.74 -3.92 -5.52
C SER A 22 -6.42 -4.68 -4.37
N ARG A 23 -7.41 -5.51 -4.69
CA ARG A 23 -8.18 -6.30 -3.73
C ARG A 23 -7.32 -7.15 -2.80
N TYR A 24 -6.23 -7.72 -3.33
CA TYR A 24 -5.35 -8.60 -2.58
C TYR A 24 -4.33 -7.85 -1.72
N LEU A 25 -4.07 -6.57 -2.02
CA LEU A 25 -3.20 -5.71 -1.20
C LEU A 25 -3.93 -5.18 0.06
N ASN A 26 -5.27 -5.26 0.08
CA ASN A 26 -6.09 -4.73 1.17
C ASN A 26 -6.94 -5.84 1.85
N ILE A 27 -6.43 -7.07 1.84
CA ILE A 27 -7.12 -8.24 2.44
C ILE A 27 -7.35 -8.06 3.93
N ASP A 28 -6.43 -7.39 4.63
CA ASP A 28 -6.53 -7.13 6.06
C ASP A 28 -7.88 -6.52 6.47
N SER A 29 -8.38 -5.55 5.71
CA SER A 29 -9.66 -4.90 5.98
C SER A 29 -10.84 -5.86 5.95
N ILE A 30 -10.91 -6.73 4.93
CA ILE A 30 -12.01 -7.68 4.77
C ILE A 30 -11.85 -8.88 5.70
N SER A 31 -10.62 -9.30 5.97
CA SER A 31 -10.31 -10.37 6.92
C SER A 31 -10.75 -9.98 8.33
N LYS A 32 -10.35 -8.78 8.80
CA LYS A 32 -10.80 -8.22 10.10
C LYS A 32 -12.31 -8.08 10.19
N TRP A 33 -12.97 -7.64 9.11
CA TRP A 33 -14.43 -7.58 9.07
C TRP A 33 -15.06 -8.97 9.22
N ALA A 34 -14.56 -9.96 8.50
CA ALA A 34 -15.10 -11.32 8.53
C ALA A 34 -14.92 -11.96 9.92
N THR A 35 -13.76 -11.82 10.55
CA THR A 35 -13.50 -12.32 11.91
C THR A 35 -14.44 -11.65 12.93
N LYS A 36 -14.64 -10.33 12.84
CA LYS A 36 -15.58 -9.60 13.70
C LYS A 36 -17.03 -10.03 13.46
N ALA A 37 -17.43 -10.18 12.19
CA ALA A 37 -18.77 -10.63 11.83
C ALA A 37 -19.05 -12.05 12.34
N LEU A 38 -18.08 -12.98 12.28
CA LEU A 38 -18.21 -14.30 12.90
C LEU A 38 -18.36 -14.21 14.42
N SER A 39 -17.53 -13.41 15.08
CA SER A 39 -17.62 -13.24 16.54
C SER A 39 -18.97 -12.65 16.98
N LEU A 40 -19.57 -11.77 16.17
CA LEU A 40 -20.90 -11.21 16.40
C LEU A 40 -21.97 -12.31 16.40
N ILE A 41 -21.91 -13.22 15.42
CA ILE A 41 -22.84 -14.36 15.29
C ILE A 41 -22.70 -15.34 16.47
N GLU A 42 -21.47 -15.55 16.98
CA GLU A 42 -21.17 -16.53 18.02
C GLU A 42 -21.39 -15.99 19.45
N SER A 43 -21.42 -14.67 19.64
CA SER A 43 -21.51 -14.08 20.98
C SER A 43 -22.90 -14.21 21.61
N LYS A 44 -22.98 -14.81 22.81
CA LYS A 44 -24.23 -14.93 23.60
C LYS A 44 -24.76 -13.59 24.11
N ARG A 45 -23.92 -12.55 24.11
CA ARG A 45 -24.24 -11.19 24.59
C ARG A 45 -25.26 -10.48 23.69
N ASN A 46 -25.43 -10.96 22.46
CA ASN A 46 -26.17 -10.29 21.40
C ASN A 46 -27.62 -10.78 21.26
N GLN A 47 -28.19 -11.45 22.27
CA GLN A 47 -29.64 -11.76 22.28
C GLN A 47 -30.54 -10.50 22.26
N LYS A 48 -29.97 -9.31 22.51
CA LYS A 48 -30.62 -8.01 22.34
C LYS A 48 -30.35 -7.32 20.99
N GLU A 49 -29.40 -7.81 20.18
CA GLU A 49 -29.22 -7.30 18.82
C GLU A 49 -30.33 -7.81 17.91
N ASP A 50 -30.65 -6.99 16.90
CA ASP A 50 -31.72 -7.26 15.94
C ASP A 50 -31.53 -8.66 15.32
N LYS A 51 -32.48 -9.58 15.52
CA LYS A 51 -32.45 -10.93 14.91
C LYS A 51 -32.15 -10.87 13.41
N SER A 52 -32.62 -9.82 12.75
CA SER A 52 -32.36 -9.51 11.34
C SER A 52 -30.87 -9.37 11.00
N VAL A 53 -30.04 -8.82 11.89
CA VAL A 53 -28.58 -8.68 11.68
C VAL A 53 -27.90 -10.05 11.67
N ILE A 54 -28.24 -10.91 12.63
CA ILE A 54 -27.68 -12.26 12.74
C ILE A 54 -28.09 -13.11 11.53
N GLU A 55 -29.35 -13.04 11.11
CA GLU A 55 -29.85 -13.72 9.91
C GLU A 55 -29.09 -13.30 8.65
N ASN A 56 -28.84 -11.99 8.47
CA ASN A 56 -28.09 -11.47 7.32
C ASN A 56 -26.62 -11.91 7.28
N LEU A 57 -26.05 -12.32 8.41
CA LEU A 57 -24.67 -12.80 8.54
C LEU A 57 -24.55 -14.33 8.61
N HIS A 58 -25.67 -15.05 8.73
CA HIS A 58 -25.68 -16.49 9.00
C HIS A 58 -24.88 -17.32 7.97
N TRP A 59 -24.91 -16.91 6.70
CA TRP A 59 -24.15 -17.54 5.61
C TRP A 59 -22.64 -17.63 5.92
N LEU A 60 -22.09 -16.73 6.74
CA LEU A 60 -20.67 -16.69 7.06
C LEU A 60 -20.23 -17.90 7.91
N LYS A 61 -21.15 -18.55 8.63
CA LYS A 61 -20.86 -19.74 9.44
C LYS A 61 -20.30 -20.89 8.59
N GLU A 62 -20.80 -21.05 7.37
CA GLU A 62 -20.32 -22.07 6.42
C GLU A 62 -18.86 -21.83 6.01
N TYR A 63 -18.41 -20.58 6.06
CA TYR A 63 -17.05 -20.15 5.72
C TYR A 63 -16.16 -19.95 6.95
N ARG A 64 -16.58 -20.36 8.15
CA ARG A 64 -15.85 -20.15 9.41
C ARG A 64 -14.38 -20.54 9.31
N ARG A 65 -14.13 -21.79 8.89
CA ARG A 65 -12.77 -22.31 8.72
C ARG A 65 -11.95 -21.48 7.73
N PHE A 66 -12.56 -21.07 6.61
CA PHE A 66 -11.90 -20.23 5.62
C PHE A 66 -11.51 -18.86 6.20
N VAL A 67 -12.38 -18.23 6.98
CA VAL A 67 -12.08 -16.94 7.62
C VAL A 67 -10.98 -17.07 8.66
N GLU A 68 -11.00 -18.11 9.50
CA GLU A 68 -9.95 -18.38 10.48
C GLU A 68 -8.59 -18.59 9.79
N GLU A 69 -8.55 -19.42 8.74
CA GLU A 69 -7.34 -19.67 7.96
C GLU A 69 -6.83 -18.38 7.27
N LEU A 70 -7.73 -17.56 6.70
CA LEU A 70 -7.41 -16.29 6.06
C LEU A 70 -6.88 -15.26 7.07
N SER A 71 -7.48 -15.17 8.26
CA SER A 71 -7.05 -14.25 9.33
C SER A 71 -5.63 -14.60 9.77
N MET A 72 -5.37 -15.88 10.07
CA MET A 72 -4.05 -16.35 10.47
C MET A 72 -2.98 -16.03 9.41
N ILE A 73 -3.25 -16.36 8.14
CA ILE A 73 -2.32 -16.08 7.03
C ILE A 73 -2.07 -14.58 6.89
N ASN A 74 -3.14 -13.76 6.90
CA ASN A 74 -3.03 -12.32 6.72
C ASN A 74 -2.26 -11.67 7.89
N GLU A 75 -2.49 -12.10 9.13
CA GLU A 75 -1.76 -11.62 10.30
C GLU A 75 -0.26 -11.92 10.21
N THR A 76 0.12 -13.13 9.78
CA THR A 76 1.52 -13.48 9.55
C THR A 76 2.14 -12.60 8.47
N ILE A 77 1.45 -12.39 7.34
CA ILE A 77 1.91 -11.49 6.26
C ILE A 77 2.12 -10.07 6.80
N CYS A 78 1.13 -9.50 7.50
CA CYS A 78 1.24 -8.15 8.05
C CYS A 78 2.40 -8.01 9.05
N GLN A 79 2.67 -9.04 9.85
CA GLN A 79 3.83 -9.03 10.76
C GLN A 79 5.16 -9.07 10.01
N ILE A 80 5.26 -9.89 8.96
CA ILE A 80 6.44 -9.96 8.09
C ILE A 80 6.66 -8.61 7.39
N GLU A 81 5.61 -8.04 6.77
CA GLU A 81 5.67 -6.73 6.14
C GLU A 81 6.16 -5.67 7.13
N LYS A 82 5.63 -5.66 8.36
CA LYS A 82 6.07 -4.72 9.39
C LYS A 82 7.56 -4.86 9.72
N ILE A 83 8.07 -6.09 9.86
CA ILE A 83 9.49 -6.34 10.14
C ILE A 83 10.35 -5.84 8.99
N VAL A 84 10.00 -6.25 7.76
CA VAL A 84 10.81 -6.01 6.57
C VAL A 84 10.77 -4.53 6.17
N LYS A 85 9.64 -3.85 6.40
CA LYS A 85 9.47 -2.42 6.13
C LYS A 85 10.34 -1.52 7.03
N HIS A 86 10.46 -1.85 8.32
CA HIS A 86 11.23 -1.03 9.27
C HIS A 86 12.70 -1.41 9.34
N ASN A 87 13.02 -2.70 9.23
CA ASN A 87 14.39 -3.19 9.43
C ASN A 87 15.12 -3.49 8.12
N GLY A 88 14.41 -3.52 6.98
CA GLY A 88 14.92 -4.07 5.73
C GLY A 88 15.07 -5.59 5.77
N ILE A 89 15.59 -6.14 4.66
CA ILE A 89 15.96 -7.54 4.55
C ILE A 89 17.45 -7.68 4.90
N SER A 90 17.70 -8.43 5.98
CA SER A 90 19.01 -8.80 6.49
C SER A 90 18.94 -10.23 7.04
N LYS A 91 20.08 -10.84 7.35
CA LYS A 91 20.11 -12.19 7.96
C LYS A 91 19.27 -12.28 9.24
N SER A 92 19.24 -11.21 10.05
CA SER A 92 18.49 -11.16 11.29
C SER A 92 16.98 -11.02 11.06
N SER A 93 16.54 -10.18 10.12
CA SER A 93 15.12 -10.04 9.79
C SER A 93 14.57 -11.27 9.09
N ILE A 94 15.34 -11.90 8.20
CA ILE A 94 14.96 -13.19 7.57
C ILE A 94 14.71 -14.27 8.64
N LYS A 95 15.60 -14.40 9.64
CA LYS A 95 15.41 -15.36 10.73
C LYS A 95 14.12 -15.09 11.50
N LYS A 96 13.81 -13.83 11.81
CA LYS A 96 12.55 -13.44 12.46
C LYS A 96 11.33 -13.79 11.60
N CYS A 97 11.38 -13.47 10.31
CA CYS A 97 10.29 -13.79 9.38
C CYS A 97 10.07 -15.31 9.24
N ASN A 98 11.14 -16.09 9.15
CA ASN A 98 11.04 -17.56 9.09
C ASN A 98 10.40 -18.14 10.35
N ASN A 99 10.76 -17.65 11.54
CA ASN A 99 10.12 -18.07 12.78
C ASN A 99 8.61 -17.74 12.80
N LEU A 100 8.19 -16.60 12.24
CA LEU A 100 6.77 -16.26 12.11
C LEU A 100 6.04 -17.20 11.15
N CYS A 101 6.68 -17.58 10.05
CA CYS A 101 6.11 -18.54 9.10
C CYS A 101 5.94 -19.93 9.71
N ASP A 102 6.70 -20.30 10.73
CA ASP A 102 6.59 -21.61 11.37
C ASP A 102 5.26 -21.80 12.13
N ASN A 103 4.56 -20.71 12.45
CA ASN A 103 3.20 -20.74 13.02
C ASN A 103 2.10 -21.07 11.98
N LEU A 104 2.44 -21.15 10.68
CA LEU A 104 1.51 -21.49 9.61
C LEU A 104 1.44 -23.01 9.42
N ILE A 105 0.54 -23.67 10.16
CA ILE A 105 0.45 -25.15 10.24
C ILE A 105 -0.58 -25.73 9.24
N ASN A 106 -1.49 -24.92 8.70
CA ASN A 106 -2.51 -25.40 7.75
C ASN A 106 -1.92 -25.59 6.34
N SER A 107 -2.54 -26.44 5.51
CA SER A 107 -2.02 -26.79 4.18
C SER A 107 -1.78 -25.59 3.25
N LYS A 108 -2.62 -24.54 3.34
CA LYS A 108 -2.43 -23.29 2.60
C LYS A 108 -1.30 -22.42 3.17
N GLY A 109 -1.13 -22.44 4.49
CA GLY A 109 -0.04 -21.78 5.20
C GLY A 109 1.31 -22.44 4.95
N GLU A 110 1.35 -23.76 4.84
CA GLU A 110 2.55 -24.51 4.42
C GLU A 110 2.99 -24.11 3.01
N PHE A 111 2.05 -24.00 2.07
CA PHE A 111 2.32 -23.51 0.73
C PHE A 111 2.90 -22.08 0.76
N LEU A 112 2.32 -21.19 1.56
CA LEU A 112 2.82 -19.82 1.72
C LEU A 112 4.21 -19.79 2.37
N ARG A 113 4.42 -20.59 3.42
CA ARG A 113 5.71 -20.73 4.12
C ARG A 113 6.81 -21.18 3.16
N ALA A 114 6.54 -22.17 2.32
CA ALA A 114 7.49 -22.65 1.31
C ALA A 114 7.87 -21.52 0.33
N ARG A 115 6.88 -20.77 -0.18
CA ARG A 115 7.10 -19.64 -1.09
C ARG A 115 7.87 -18.48 -0.44
N LEU A 116 7.56 -18.15 0.81
CA LEU A 116 8.27 -17.10 1.54
C LEU A 116 9.72 -17.51 1.84
N LYS A 117 9.97 -18.77 2.20
CA LYS A 117 11.33 -19.29 2.39
C LYS A 117 12.13 -19.26 1.09
N GLU A 118 11.54 -19.70 -0.02
CA GLU A 118 12.14 -19.59 -1.36
C GLU A 118 12.52 -18.14 -1.67
N TYR A 119 11.57 -17.21 -1.49
CA TYR A 119 11.80 -15.77 -1.71
C TYR A 119 12.93 -15.21 -0.84
N PHE A 120 12.96 -15.52 0.46
CA PHE A 120 14.02 -15.06 1.34
C PHE A 120 15.38 -15.67 1.00
N ASN A 121 15.44 -16.92 0.53
CA ASN A 121 16.68 -17.54 0.06
C ASN A 121 17.24 -16.80 -1.16
N THR A 122 16.40 -16.54 -2.17
CA THR A 122 16.80 -15.79 -3.36
C THR A 122 17.31 -14.38 -3.03
N ILE A 123 16.70 -13.71 -2.05
CA ILE A 123 17.19 -12.39 -1.61
C ILE A 123 18.45 -12.51 -0.76
N SER A 124 18.58 -13.57 0.04
CA SER A 124 19.79 -13.82 0.83
C SER A 124 21.03 -14.03 -0.03
N GLU A 125 20.89 -14.58 -1.24
CA GLU A 125 22.00 -14.67 -2.20
C GLU A 125 22.45 -13.28 -2.67
N LYS A 126 21.48 -12.37 -2.90
CA LYS A 126 21.74 -10.97 -3.30
C LYS A 126 22.30 -10.10 -2.17
N LEU A 127 22.03 -10.49 -0.91
CA LEU A 127 22.59 -9.87 0.30
C LEU A 127 24.11 -10.03 0.42
N SER A 128 24.75 -10.94 -0.32
CA SER A 128 26.22 -11.09 -0.29
C SER A 128 26.97 -9.76 -0.55
N ASN A 129 26.36 -8.88 -1.34
CA ASN A 129 26.92 -7.56 -1.70
C ASN A 129 26.51 -6.42 -0.77
N HIS A 130 25.52 -6.61 0.11
CA HIS A 130 24.94 -5.55 0.95
C HIS A 130 24.58 -6.06 2.35
N ARG A 131 24.86 -5.30 3.41
CA ARG A 131 24.50 -5.75 4.78
C ARG A 131 23.00 -5.74 5.08
N ASN A 132 22.23 -4.91 4.35
CA ASN A 132 20.79 -4.77 4.50
C ASN A 132 20.18 -4.22 3.20
N ILE A 133 18.99 -4.69 2.83
CA ILE A 133 18.26 -4.22 1.65
C ILE A 133 16.97 -3.54 2.12
N LEU A 134 16.78 -2.27 1.80
CA LEU A 134 15.53 -1.57 2.08
C LEU A 134 14.40 -2.16 1.25
N CYS A 135 13.29 -2.51 1.91
CA CYS A 135 12.11 -3.11 1.28
C CYS A 135 10.90 -2.22 1.50
N THR A 136 11.04 -0.96 1.09
CA THR A 136 9.99 0.04 1.22
C THR A 136 10.06 1.02 0.07
N SER A 137 8.89 1.32 -0.51
CA SER A 137 8.70 2.44 -1.43
C SER A 137 8.32 3.72 -0.70
N ASP A 138 8.16 3.70 0.64
CA ASP A 138 7.66 4.83 1.42
C ASP A 138 8.45 6.11 1.18
N ILE A 139 9.78 6.03 1.00
CA ILE A 139 10.62 7.21 0.73
C ILE A 139 10.23 7.84 -0.61
N ILE A 140 10.04 7.00 -1.64
CA ILE A 140 9.62 7.43 -2.97
C ILE A 140 8.19 7.97 -2.91
N GLU A 141 7.28 7.26 -2.25
CA GLU A 141 5.88 7.67 -2.08
C GLU A 141 5.75 8.98 -1.31
N SER A 142 6.58 9.19 -0.29
CA SER A 142 6.64 10.43 0.49
C SER A 142 7.14 11.60 -0.35
N ALA A 143 8.20 11.38 -1.15
CA ALA A 143 8.72 12.39 -2.07
C ALA A 143 7.67 12.80 -3.11
N PHE A 144 6.96 11.83 -3.70
CA PHE A 144 5.85 12.10 -4.62
C PHE A 144 4.60 12.65 -3.93
N GLY A 145 4.37 12.31 -2.66
CA GLY A 145 3.31 12.90 -1.83
C GLY A 145 3.54 14.39 -1.60
N LYS A 146 4.78 14.76 -1.24
CA LYS A 146 5.20 16.17 -1.13
C LYS A 146 5.06 16.88 -2.47
N TYR A 147 5.54 16.29 -3.56
CA TYR A 147 5.36 16.82 -4.92
C TYR A 147 3.89 17.10 -5.27
N LYS A 148 2.98 16.16 -5.02
CA LYS A 148 1.55 16.34 -5.26
C LYS A 148 0.94 17.44 -4.38
N SER A 149 1.40 17.57 -3.13
CA SER A 149 0.98 18.67 -2.26
C SER A 149 1.34 20.03 -2.85
N TYR A 150 2.57 20.18 -3.36
CA TYR A 150 3.00 21.38 -4.07
C TYR A 150 2.17 21.69 -5.33
N LEU A 151 1.72 20.65 -6.05
CA LEU A 151 0.88 20.79 -7.25
C LEU A 151 -0.60 21.02 -6.98
N SER A 152 -1.07 20.87 -5.74
CA SER A 152 -2.50 20.85 -5.40
C SER A 152 -3.28 22.10 -5.87
N ASN A 153 -2.60 23.24 -6.00
CA ASN A 153 -3.18 24.50 -6.51
C ASN A 153 -3.45 24.50 -8.03
N ASN A 154 -2.94 23.53 -8.79
CA ASN A 154 -3.09 23.44 -10.25
C ASN A 154 -3.38 22.00 -10.71
N PRO A 155 -4.60 21.47 -10.51
CA PRO A 155 -4.93 20.07 -10.83
C PRO A 155 -4.84 19.71 -12.33
N MET A 156 -4.87 20.71 -13.23
CA MET A 156 -4.63 20.53 -14.67
C MET A 156 -3.14 20.51 -15.04
N ALA A 157 -2.25 20.84 -14.11
CA ALA A 157 -0.83 20.64 -14.29
C ALA A 157 -0.53 19.14 -14.12
N CYS A 158 -0.27 18.49 -15.24
CA CYS A 158 0.38 17.18 -15.26
C CYS A 158 1.82 17.30 -14.69
N LEU A 159 2.69 16.32 -14.98
CA LEU A 159 4.12 16.46 -14.73
C LEU A 159 4.65 17.74 -15.43
N THR A 160 5.23 18.66 -14.65
CA THR A 160 5.90 19.87 -15.14
C THR A 160 7.36 19.84 -14.71
N ASN A 161 8.15 20.82 -15.13
CA ASN A 161 9.55 20.95 -14.72
C ASN A 161 9.73 21.08 -13.20
N LEU A 162 8.66 21.35 -12.43
CA LEU A 162 8.63 21.22 -10.97
C LEU A 162 8.99 19.81 -10.49
N SER A 163 8.92 18.78 -11.34
CA SER A 163 9.39 17.43 -10.98
C SER A 163 10.87 17.40 -10.63
N LEU A 164 11.68 18.34 -11.15
CA LEU A 164 13.08 18.51 -10.76
C LEU A 164 13.24 18.83 -9.26
N CYS A 165 12.24 19.44 -8.64
CA CYS A 165 12.25 19.70 -7.19
C CYS A 165 12.17 18.42 -6.35
N ILE A 166 11.78 17.27 -6.93
CA ILE A 166 11.76 15.99 -6.20
C ILE A 166 13.16 15.64 -5.68
N ALA A 167 14.21 15.91 -6.46
CA ALA A 167 15.60 15.70 -6.04
C ALA A 167 15.96 16.53 -4.79
N ALA A 168 15.42 17.75 -4.71
CA ALA A 168 15.62 18.65 -3.56
C ALA A 168 14.84 18.19 -2.31
N PHE A 169 13.83 17.32 -2.43
CA PHE A 169 13.07 16.84 -1.26
C PHE A 169 13.79 15.76 -0.47
N THR A 170 14.71 15.04 -1.11
CA THR A 170 15.41 13.89 -0.52
C THR A 170 16.84 14.20 -0.10
N GLY A 171 17.38 15.34 -0.51
CA GLY A 171 18.74 15.78 -0.18
C GLY A 171 18.77 16.78 0.98
N ASN A 172 19.83 16.73 1.79
CA ASN A 172 20.19 17.83 2.68
C ASN A 172 20.98 18.85 1.85
N LEU A 173 20.28 19.81 1.25
CA LEU A 173 20.92 20.87 0.47
C LEU A 173 21.59 21.88 1.41
N THR A 174 22.90 22.03 1.27
CA THR A 174 23.67 23.08 1.95
C THR A 174 23.64 24.39 1.16
N ASP A 175 23.86 25.52 1.82
CA ASP A 175 23.88 26.85 1.18
C ASP A 175 24.89 26.91 0.02
N ASN A 176 26.04 26.25 0.16
CA ASN A 176 27.06 26.18 -0.89
C ASN A 176 26.58 25.39 -2.11
N GLU A 177 25.96 24.23 -1.92
CA GLU A 177 25.42 23.44 -3.04
C GLU A 177 24.30 24.19 -3.77
N VAL A 178 23.46 24.91 -3.02
CA VAL A 178 22.41 25.76 -3.61
C VAL A 178 23.04 26.88 -4.43
N LYS A 179 24.07 27.55 -3.91
CA LYS A 179 24.79 28.60 -4.62
C LYS A 179 25.44 28.07 -5.91
N GLU A 180 26.18 26.97 -5.82
CA GLU A 180 26.83 26.33 -6.97
C GLU A 180 25.80 25.92 -8.04
N ALA A 181 24.67 25.34 -7.63
CA ALA A 181 23.60 24.97 -8.55
C ALA A 181 22.98 26.19 -9.25
N LEU A 182 22.78 27.30 -8.53
CA LEU A 182 22.25 28.54 -9.09
C LEU A 182 23.23 29.23 -10.05
N GLU A 183 24.53 29.12 -9.80
CA GLU A 183 25.58 29.68 -10.67
C GLU A 183 25.80 28.80 -11.93
N ALA A 184 25.68 27.48 -11.79
CA ALA A 184 25.93 26.52 -12.87
C ALA A 184 24.74 26.38 -13.84
N VAL A 185 23.50 26.43 -13.35
CA VAL A 185 22.30 26.10 -14.15
C VAL A 185 21.54 27.37 -14.53
N LYS A 186 21.37 27.60 -15.83
CA LYS A 186 20.61 28.75 -16.35
C LYS A 186 19.17 28.35 -16.67
N VAL A 187 18.26 29.33 -16.67
CA VAL A 187 16.84 29.14 -17.04
C VAL A 187 16.68 28.49 -18.42
N LYS A 188 17.59 28.79 -19.37
CA LYS A 188 17.59 28.18 -20.71
C LYS A 188 17.80 26.65 -20.66
N ASP A 189 18.60 26.16 -19.71
CA ASP A 189 18.91 24.74 -19.58
C ASP A 189 17.70 23.99 -19.04
N ILE A 190 16.98 24.59 -18.07
CA ILE A 190 15.71 24.07 -17.56
C ILE A 190 14.66 24.01 -18.67
N LYS A 191 14.55 25.06 -19.50
CA LYS A 191 13.62 25.07 -20.65
C LYS A 191 13.93 23.96 -21.64
N LYS A 192 15.20 23.82 -22.04
CA LYS A 192 15.66 22.76 -22.93
C LYS A 192 15.33 21.37 -22.36
N TRP A 193 15.66 21.12 -21.09
CA TRP A 193 15.34 19.85 -20.43
C TRP A 193 13.83 19.57 -20.41
N THR A 194 13.01 20.61 -20.18
CA THR A 194 11.55 20.50 -20.17
C THR A 194 11.02 20.10 -21.55
N GLU A 195 11.55 20.68 -22.62
CA GLU A 195 11.16 20.35 -23.99
C GLU A 195 11.54 18.90 -24.35
N GLU A 196 12.73 18.46 -23.96
CA GLU A 196 13.25 17.11 -24.24
C GLU A 196 12.54 16.00 -23.45
N ASN A 197 12.19 16.24 -22.18
CA ASN A 197 11.71 15.18 -21.27
C ASN A 197 10.21 15.21 -20.99
N ILE A 198 9.59 16.40 -21.02
CA ILE A 198 8.17 16.57 -20.69
C ILE A 198 7.38 16.94 -21.96
N GLY A 199 7.95 17.81 -22.79
CA GLY A 199 7.29 18.35 -23.96
C GLY A 199 6.08 19.22 -23.60
N THR A 200 5.09 19.25 -24.50
CA THR A 200 3.93 20.13 -24.34
C THR A 200 2.86 19.55 -23.41
N SER A 201 2.57 20.25 -22.31
CA SER A 201 1.54 19.84 -21.33
C SER A 201 0.13 19.85 -21.93
N LEU A 202 -0.77 19.05 -21.36
CA LEU A 202 -2.19 19.02 -21.75
C LEU A 202 -2.86 20.39 -21.60
N LEU A 203 -2.51 21.14 -20.54
CA LEU A 203 -3.00 22.51 -20.36
C LEU A 203 -2.54 23.44 -21.50
N SER A 204 -1.28 23.32 -21.94
CA SER A 204 -0.74 24.10 -23.07
C SER A 204 -1.41 23.71 -24.39
N LYS A 205 -1.62 22.42 -24.64
CA LYS A 205 -2.39 21.94 -25.81
C LYS A 205 -3.84 22.45 -25.77
N ARG A 206 -4.50 22.35 -24.62
CA ARG A 206 -5.88 22.81 -24.42
C ARG A 206 -6.00 24.32 -24.62
N ARG A 207 -5.09 25.13 -24.07
CA ARG A 207 -5.05 26.57 -24.33
C ARG A 207 -4.94 26.80 -25.83
N ARG A 208 -3.92 26.27 -26.51
CA ARG A 208 -3.75 26.46 -27.97
C ARG A 208 -4.95 26.01 -28.81
N ALA A 209 -5.60 24.91 -28.45
CA ALA A 209 -6.73 24.37 -29.20
C ALA A 209 -8.07 25.07 -28.90
N LEU A 210 -8.21 25.67 -27.71
CA LEU A 210 -9.43 26.35 -27.25
C LEU A 210 -9.21 27.88 -27.12
N VAL A 211 -8.18 28.43 -27.75
CA VAL A 211 -8.03 29.89 -27.88
C VAL A 211 -9.07 30.35 -28.91
N ALA A 212 -10.00 31.19 -28.45
CA ALA A 212 -10.70 32.18 -29.26
C ALA A 212 -9.76 33.35 -29.56
#